data_AF-A0A174P7T7-F1
#
_entry.id   AF-A0A174P7T7-F1
#
_cell.length_a   1.000
_cell.length_b   1.000
_cell.length_c   1.000
_cell.angle_alpha   90.00
_cell.angle_beta   90.00
_cell.angle_gamma   90.00
#
_symmetry.space_group_name_H-M   'P 1'
#
loop_
_entity.id
_entity.type
_entity.pdbx_description
1 polymer ?
#
loop_
_entity_poly.entity_id
_entity_poly.type
_entity_poly.pdbx_seq_one_letter_code
_entity_poly.pdbx_strand_id
1 'polypeptide(L)'
;MEATLKLSAYFQIMQKTAFHHGYGDYVFIIKDNGIGMTPEFVNHIFEPFERESSATISGIEGTGLGMAITKNIVEMNRTQWGQRIKYKL
;
A
#
# COMPACT_ATOMS: atom_id res chain seq x y z
N MET A 1 -17.25 -8.23 -25.11
CA MET A 1 -16.03 -7.39 -25.10
C MET A 1 -15.82 -6.95 -23.66
N GLU A 2 -15.54 -7.91 -22.78
CA GLU A 2 -15.27 -7.66 -21.37
C GLU A 2 -13.76 -7.65 -21.16
N ALA A 3 -13.21 -6.47 -20.88
CA ALA A 3 -11.88 -6.35 -20.31
C ALA A 3 -12.01 -5.54 -19.02
N THR A 4 -12.72 -6.10 -18.04
CA THR A 4 -12.59 -5.67 -16.65
C THR A 4 -11.16 -6.01 -16.24
N LEU A 5 -10.28 -5.00 -16.26
CA LEU A 5 -8.91 -5.08 -15.75
C LEU A 5 -8.99 -5.60 -14.31
N LYS A 6 -8.75 -6.90 -14.11
CA LYS A 6 -8.66 -7.48 -12.77
C LYS A 6 -7.44 -6.84 -12.11
N LEU A 7 -7.69 -5.90 -11.19
CA LEU A 7 -6.70 -5.49 -10.22
C LEU A 7 -6.26 -6.77 -9.47
N SER A 8 -5.01 -7.18 -9.67
CA SER A 8 -4.41 -8.29 -8.95
C SER A 8 -3.44 -7.70 -7.92
N ALA A 9 -3.69 -8.04 -6.66
CA ALA A 9 -2.77 -7.81 -5.57
C ALA A 9 -2.03 -9.11 -5.27
N TYR A 10 -0.71 -9.02 -5.17
CA TYR A 10 0.17 -10.07 -4.71
C TYR A 10 0.51 -9.82 -3.26
N PHE A 11 0.39 -10.86 -2.46
CA PHE A 11 0.77 -10.85 -1.06
C PHE A 11 1.78 -11.97 -0.81
N GLN A 12 2.92 -11.61 -0.24
CA GLN A 12 3.97 -12.54 0.13
C GLN A 12 4.37 -12.31 1.58
N ILE A 13 4.55 -13.42 2.30
CA ILE A 13 5.11 -13.42 3.65
C ILE A 13 6.42 -14.19 3.59
N MET A 14 7.49 -13.59 4.12
CA MET A 14 8.81 -14.22 4.23
C MET A 14 9.27 -14.18 5.68
N GLN A 15 9.67 -15.33 6.23
CA GLN A 15 10.38 -15.38 7.50
C GLN A 15 11.87 -15.13 7.24
N LYS A 16 12.47 -14.16 7.96
CA LYS A 16 13.92 -13.98 7.93
C LYS A 16 14.59 -15.07 8.78
N THR A 17 15.79 -15.47 8.39
CA THR A 17 16.59 -16.50 9.08
C THR A 17 17.17 -16.02 10.41
N ALA A 18 16.95 -14.76 10.79
CA ALA A 18 17.36 -14.24 12.09
C ALA A 18 16.46 -14.85 13.19
N PHE A 19 17.02 -15.79 13.93
CA PHE A 19 16.38 -16.38 15.10
C PHE A 19 16.77 -15.55 16.32
N HIS A 20 15.80 -14.81 16.85
CA HIS A 20 15.90 -14.25 18.19
C HIS A 20 15.29 -15.29 19.14
N HIS A 21 15.86 -15.49 20.33
CA HIS A 21 15.35 -16.52 21.24
C HIS A 21 13.88 -16.25 21.60
N GLY A 22 12.95 -17.06 21.08
CA GLY A 22 11.51 -16.91 21.26
C GLY A 22 10.76 -15.99 20.27
N TYR A 23 11.46 -15.36 19.30
CA TYR A 23 10.83 -14.47 18.32
C TYR A 23 11.33 -14.75 16.88
N GLY A 24 10.43 -14.60 15.91
CA GLY A 24 10.74 -14.69 14.48
C GLY A 24 10.51 -13.36 13.78
N ASP A 25 11.43 -13.00 12.88
CA ASP A 25 11.27 -11.84 12.02
C ASP A 25 10.49 -12.19 10.76
N TYR A 26 9.44 -11.43 10.45
CA TYR A 26 8.63 -11.62 9.25
C TYR A 26 8.63 -10.35 8.39
N VAL A 27 8.61 -10.55 7.07
CA VAL A 27 8.45 -9.49 6.08
C VAL A 27 7.16 -9.75 5.31
N PHE A 28 6.29 -8.76 5.31
CA PHE A 28 5.06 -8.76 4.52
C PHE A 28 5.29 -7.86 3.30
N ILE A 29 5.12 -8.41 2.11
CA ILE A 29 5.26 -7.69 0.84
C ILE A 29 3.91 -7.72 0.14
N ILE A 30 3.36 -6.54 -0.09
CA ILE A 30 2.14 -6.33 -0.85
C ILE A 30 2.52 -5.60 -2.13
N LYS A 31 2.05 -6.10 -3.27
CA LYS A 31 2.22 -5.45 -4.58
C LYS A 31 0.92 -5.50 -5.34
N ASP A 32 0.36 -4.35 -5.68
CA ASP A 32 -0.73 -4.26 -6.65
C ASP A 32 -0.20 -4.07 -8.08
N ASN A 33 -1.07 -4.32 -9.06
CA ASN A 33 -0.83 -4.04 -10.47
C ASN A 33 -1.59 -2.79 -10.96
N GLY A 34 -1.95 -1.88 -10.04
CA GLY A 34 -2.75 -0.71 -10.34
C GLY A 34 -2.09 0.26 -11.30
N ILE A 35 -2.86 1.30 -11.67
CA ILE A 35 -2.44 2.36 -12.59
C ILE A 35 -1.25 3.18 -12.07
N GLY A 36 -0.90 3.03 -10.78
CA GLY A 36 0.09 3.85 -10.10
C GLY A 36 -0.53 5.13 -9.55
N MET A 37 0.31 6.01 -9.02
CA MET A 37 -0.08 7.31 -8.45
C MET A 37 0.77 8.41 -9.07
N THR A 38 0.24 9.62 -9.18
CA THR A 38 1.06 10.78 -9.58
C THR A 38 2.17 11.04 -8.54
N PRO A 39 3.35 11.52 -8.96
CA PRO A 39 4.45 11.84 -8.04
C PRO A 39 4.05 12.80 -6.91
N GLU A 40 3.16 13.74 -7.20
CA GLU A 40 2.66 14.71 -6.23
C GLU A 40 1.83 14.01 -5.16
N PHE A 41 0.90 13.13 -5.58
CA PHE A 41 0.02 12.42 -4.66
C PHE A 41 0.79 11.44 -3.77
N VAL A 42 1.91 10.87 -4.25
CA VAL A 42 2.77 9.96 -3.46
C VAL A 42 3.20 10.56 -2.12
N ASN A 43 3.39 11.87 -2.04
CA ASN A 43 3.78 12.53 -0.78
C ASN A 43 2.62 12.62 0.22
N HIS A 44 1.37 12.58 -0.26
CA HIS A 44 0.14 12.75 0.51
C HIS A 44 -0.59 11.43 0.77
N ILE A 45 -0.13 10.29 0.27
CA ILE A 45 -0.85 8.99 0.36
C ILE A 45 -1.16 8.53 1.77
N PHE A 46 -0.44 9.04 2.77
CA PHE A 46 -0.64 8.68 4.18
C PHE A 46 -1.44 9.71 4.96
N GLU A 47 -1.81 10.82 4.32
CA GLU A 47 -2.67 11.81 4.92
C GLU A 47 -4.12 11.29 4.93
N PRO A 48 -4.83 11.42 6.05
CA PRO A 48 -6.19 10.93 6.14
C PRO A 48 -7.10 11.70 5.20
N PHE A 49 -8.05 10.99 4.57
CA PHE A 49 -9.03 11.53 3.62
C PHE A 49 -8.45 12.02 2.28
N GLU A 50 -7.14 11.94 2.08
CA GLU A 50 -6.52 12.28 0.81
C GLU A 50 -6.83 11.26 -0.28
N ARG A 51 -7.19 11.78 -1.46
CA ARG A 51 -7.58 10.99 -2.62
C ARG A 51 -7.04 11.62 -3.89
N GLU A 52 -6.43 10.81 -4.74
CA GLU A 52 -5.95 11.28 -6.04
C GLU A 52 -7.13 11.80 -6.87
N SER A 53 -6.97 12.99 -7.46
CA SER A 53 -8.03 13.65 -8.23
C SER A 53 -8.59 12.76 -9.33
N SER A 54 -7.75 11.92 -9.97
CA SER A 54 -8.19 10.94 -10.96
C SER A 54 -9.15 9.90 -10.40
N ALA A 55 -8.97 9.44 -9.16
CA ALA A 55 -9.83 8.44 -8.54
C ALA A 55 -11.22 8.99 -8.22
N THR A 56 -11.31 10.28 -7.86
CA THR A 56 -12.57 10.99 -7.65
C THR A 56 -13.32 11.22 -8.96
N ILE A 57 -12.59 11.56 -10.03
CA ILE A 57 -13.16 11.76 -11.38
C ILE A 57 -13.60 10.43 -12.01
N SER A 58 -12.86 9.35 -11.78
CA SER A 58 -13.18 8.01 -12.31
C SER A 58 -14.26 7.26 -11.52
N GLY A 59 -14.86 7.89 -10.50
CA GLY A 59 -15.94 7.30 -9.70
C GLY A 59 -15.50 6.10 -8.83
N ILE A 60 -14.21 5.97 -8.51
CA ILE A 60 -13.72 4.88 -7.67
C ILE A 60 -14.14 5.17 -6.23
N GLU A 61 -14.97 4.33 -5.62
CA GLU A 61 -15.41 4.51 -4.24
C GLU A 61 -14.27 4.35 -3.23
N GLY A 62 -14.36 5.06 -2.10
CA GLY A 62 -13.42 4.94 -0.97
C GLY A 62 -13.30 6.23 -0.17
N THR A 63 -12.77 6.16 1.05
CA THR A 63 -12.66 7.32 1.95
C THR A 63 -11.28 7.96 2.01
N GLY A 64 -10.27 7.37 1.35
CA GLY A 64 -8.87 7.81 1.47
C GLY A 64 -8.21 7.43 2.81
N LEU A 65 -8.86 6.64 3.67
CA LEU A 65 -8.34 6.33 5.01
C LEU A 65 -7.40 5.10 5.07
N GLY A 66 -7.47 4.21 4.09
CA GLY A 66 -6.80 2.90 4.18
C GLY A 66 -5.30 3.00 4.45
N MET A 67 -4.59 3.82 3.67
CA MET A 67 -3.14 3.97 3.77
C MET A 67 -2.71 4.67 5.07
N ALA A 68 -3.44 5.69 5.51
CA ALA A 68 -3.21 6.36 6.79
C ALA A 68 -3.34 5.37 7.97
N ILE A 69 -4.39 4.54 7.96
CA ILE A 69 -4.60 3.50 8.98
C ILE A 69 -3.47 2.46 8.94
N THR A 70 -3.10 1.97 7.75
CA THR A 70 -2.02 0.99 7.61
C THR A 70 -0.70 1.51 8.17
N LYS A 71 -0.32 2.76 7.85
CA LYS A 71 0.89 3.38 8.40
C LYS A 71 0.84 3.47 9.92
N ASN A 72 -0.28 3.95 10.47
CA ASN A 72 -0.45 4.05 11.92
C ASN A 72 -0.30 2.68 12.61
N ILE A 73 -0.88 1.62 12.05
CA ILE A 73 -0.75 0.26 12.61
C ILE A 73 0.71 -0.19 12.62
N VAL A 74 1.45 0.01 11.52
CA VAL A 74 2.86 -0.39 11.39
C VAL A 74 3.71 0.36 12.43
N GLU A 75 3.51 1.67 12.56
CA GLU A 75 4.22 2.52 13.50
C GLU A 75 3.89 2.18 14.96
N MET A 76 2.62 1.96 15.29
CA MET A 76 2.17 1.56 16.63
C MET A 76 2.77 0.23 17.07
N ASN A 77 2.94 -0.72 16.14
CA ASN A 77 3.56 -2.01 16.41
C ASN A 77 5.10 -1.96 16.42
N ARG A 78 5.70 -0.76 16.30
CA ARG A 78 7.17 -0.55 16.24
C ARG A 78 7.84 -1.40 15.14
N THR A 79 7.11 -1.67 14.07
CA THR A 79 7.62 -2.42 12.92
C THR A 79 8.23 -1.46 11.91
N GLN A 80 9.16 -1.95 11.10
CA GLN A 80 9.80 -1.13 10.08
C GLN A 80 8.93 -1.04 8.83
N TRP A 81 8.58 0.18 8.41
CA TRP A 81 7.92 0.42 7.13
C TRP A 81 8.94 0.48 5.99
N GLY A 82 8.57 -0.08 4.84
CA GLY A 82 9.28 0.09 3.57
C GLY A 82 8.28 0.17 2.44
N GLN A 83 8.51 1.06 1.48
CA GLN A 83 7.64 1.24 0.31
C GLN A 83 8.42 1.32 -0.98
N ARG A 84 7.84 0.77 -2.05
CA ARG A 84 8.27 1.01 -3.43
C ARG A 84 7.04 1.27 -4.27
N ILE A 85 6.91 2.50 -4.74
CA ILE A 85 5.70 2.98 -5.41
C ILE A 85 5.94 3.06 -6.91
N LYS A 86 4.93 2.64 -7.68
CA LYS A 86 4.89 2.82 -9.12
C LYS A 86 4.25 4.18 -9.43
N TYR A 87 5.00 5.05 -10.10
CA TYR A 87 4.49 6.33 -10.55
C TYR A 87 3.69 6.18 -11.84
N LYS A 88 2.61 6.95 -11.93
CA LYS A 88 1.87 7.19 -13.17
C LYS A 88 2.64 8.25 -13.96
N LEU A 89 3.04 7.93 -15.19
CA LEU A 89 3.63 8.87 -16.15
C LEU A 89 2.52 9.60 -16.92
#